data_AF-A0A9W8LQB4-F1
#
_entry.id   AF-A0A9W8LQB4-F1
#
_cell.length_a   1.000
_cell.length_b   1.000
_cell.length_c   1.000
_cell.angle_alpha   90.00
_cell.angle_beta   90.00
_cell.angle_gamma   90.00
#
_symmetry.space_group_name_H-M   'P 1'
#
loop_
_entity.id
_entity.type
_entity.pdbx_description
1 polymer ?
#
loop_
_entity_poly.entity_id
_entity_poly.type
_entity_poly.pdbx_seq_one_letter_code
_entity_poly.pdbx_strand_id
1 'polypeptide(L)'
;MDSTIVQDDGAQRHVNKVPLTAVGWRHRFAEQLNKHVVDVNLTTTATYMLLKWIFIRELCKPDFKVEEFIMQNFFSEVFKYLCHRKKKSVSSDTQLWRDVIERYLDEFKEAVGFGDPLLKNATDVANYEAKTIITAYTNNIVQHFGEHLNRAVNCILGKKQMEQQLRNIPPGPEHDEFRRRCREEVWIPAKQVKEAFVQRNYTDATLCARAQHVLHLLAPVLDAYDADYEFAEDSRFLDVTHNPKMHFRAFYELAKFFDAKKFKGFVCFPLRTSWVPAHTTITTSILRSQILAPVLGKREKQRIKVEDSWHVVLDLQSKALHASGGK
;
A
#
# COMPACT_ATOMS: atom_id res chain seq x y z
N MET A 1 17.52 27.25 15.62
CA MET A 1 16.86 28.45 16.17
C MET A 1 15.67 28.75 15.28
N ASP A 2 14.51 28.85 15.91
CA ASP A 2 13.19 29.25 15.43
C ASP A 2 12.71 28.81 14.04
N SER A 3 11.67 27.98 14.07
CA SER A 3 10.62 27.96 13.07
C SER A 3 9.26 27.82 13.77
N THR A 4 8.63 28.98 13.99
CA THR A 4 7.19 29.15 14.19
C THR A 4 6.42 28.73 12.93
N ILE A 5 5.09 28.56 13.05
CA ILE A 5 4.00 28.34 12.04
C ILE A 5 3.38 26.95 12.22
N VAL A 6 2.08 26.73 12.43
CA VAL A 6 0.86 27.57 12.48
C VAL A 6 -0.14 26.84 13.37
N GLN A 7 -0.89 27.58 14.19
CA GLN A 7 -2.08 27.08 14.87
C GLN A 7 -3.18 26.85 13.84
N ASP A 8 -3.57 25.59 13.67
CA ASP A 8 -4.83 25.21 13.02
C ASP A 8 -5.73 24.61 14.11
N ASP A 9 -6.71 25.40 14.55
CA ASP A 9 -7.77 25.01 15.48
C ASP A 9 -8.75 24.04 14.78
N GLY A 10 -8.28 22.81 14.56
CA GLY A 10 -9.09 21.67 14.18
C GLY A 10 -9.03 20.66 15.30
N ALA A 11 -10.10 20.56 16.11
CA ALA A 11 -10.25 19.68 17.27
C ALA A 11 -9.36 18.41 17.18
N GLN A 12 -8.25 18.40 17.94
CA GLN A 12 -7.35 17.26 18.01
C GLN A 12 -8.13 16.03 18.47
N ARG A 13 -8.43 15.13 17.53
CA ARG A 13 -8.88 13.78 17.87
C ARG A 13 -7.69 13.09 18.52
N HIS A 14 -7.64 13.09 19.86
CA HIS A 14 -6.66 12.31 20.60
C HIS A 14 -6.86 10.82 20.28
N VAL A 15 -5.89 10.24 19.57
CA VAL A 15 -5.85 8.81 19.26
C VAL A 15 -4.97 8.14 20.32
N ASN A 16 -5.59 7.53 21.33
CA ASN A 16 -4.88 6.73 22.32
C ASN A 16 -4.64 5.32 21.76
N LYS A 17 -3.37 4.94 21.58
CA LYS A 17 -2.96 3.58 21.22
C LYS A 17 -2.70 2.80 22.51
N VAL A 18 -3.57 1.85 22.85
CA VAL A 18 -3.44 1.05 24.08
C VAL A 18 -3.55 -0.45 23.72
N PRO A 19 -2.70 -1.33 24.28
CA PRO A 19 -2.80 -2.77 24.03
C PRO A 19 -4.14 -3.33 24.51
N LEU A 20 -4.80 -4.18 23.71
CA LEU A 20 -6.08 -4.82 24.03
C LEU A 20 -6.06 -5.57 25.38
N THR A 21 -4.93 -6.19 25.71
CA THR A 21 -4.71 -6.93 26.96
C THR A 21 -4.26 -6.05 28.13
N ALA A 22 -3.79 -4.83 27.86
CA ALA A 22 -3.33 -3.91 28.90
C ALA A 22 -4.47 -3.06 29.46
N VAL A 23 -5.52 -2.79 28.68
CA VAL A 23 -6.68 -2.06 29.19
C VAL A 23 -7.54 -2.98 30.04
N GLY A 24 -7.97 -2.51 31.21
CA GLY A 24 -8.97 -3.19 32.05
C GLY A 24 -10.36 -3.27 31.40
N TRP A 25 -10.47 -3.83 30.19
CA TRP A 25 -11.74 -4.12 29.56
C TRP A 25 -12.58 -5.00 30.48
N ARG A 26 -13.80 -4.57 30.77
CA ARG A 26 -14.69 -5.37 31.62
C ARG A 26 -15.10 -6.62 30.84
N HIS A 27 -14.94 -7.78 31.47
CA HIS A 27 -15.18 -9.10 30.87
C HIS A 27 -16.55 -9.22 30.17
N ARG A 28 -17.59 -8.56 30.69
CA ARG A 28 -18.94 -8.50 30.11
C ARG A 28 -18.96 -8.04 28.64
N PHE A 29 -17.98 -7.26 28.17
CA PHE A 29 -17.92 -6.73 26.80
C PHE A 29 -16.86 -7.40 25.92
N ALA A 30 -16.09 -8.35 26.46
CA ALA A 30 -14.94 -8.94 25.76
C ALA A 30 -15.34 -9.67 24.46
N GLU A 31 -16.47 -10.37 24.45
CA GLU A 31 -16.96 -11.06 23.26
C GLU A 31 -17.26 -10.11 22.11
N GLN A 32 -17.96 -9.00 22.38
CA GLN A 32 -18.28 -8.01 21.34
C GLN A 32 -17.05 -7.24 20.87
N LEU A 33 -16.10 -6.98 21.77
CA LEU A 33 -14.80 -6.41 21.39
C LEU A 33 -14.04 -7.34 20.45
N ASN A 34 -13.94 -8.63 20.79
CA ASN A 34 -13.28 -9.64 19.95
C ASN A 34 -13.97 -9.75 18.60
N LYS A 35 -15.31 -9.79 18.58
CA LYS A 35 -16.09 -9.79 17.34
C LYS A 35 -15.77 -8.57 16.48
N HIS A 36 -15.76 -7.37 17.05
CA HIS A 36 -15.43 -6.15 16.32
C HIS A 36 -14.02 -6.21 15.72
N VAL A 37 -13.02 -6.63 16.51
CA VAL A 37 -11.62 -6.78 16.05
C VAL A 37 -11.55 -7.77 14.88
N VAL A 38 -12.22 -8.92 14.98
CA VAL A 38 -12.27 -9.93 13.92
C VAL A 38 -12.95 -9.40 12.66
N ASP A 39 -14.10 -8.74 12.79
CA ASP A 39 -14.85 -8.20 11.64
C ASP A 39 -14.03 -7.13 10.91
N VAL A 40 -13.34 -6.23 11.63
CA VAL A 40 -12.41 -5.25 11.04
C VAL A 40 -11.25 -5.97 10.36
N ASN A 41 -10.65 -6.96 11.02
CA ASN A 41 -9.53 -7.73 10.48
C ASN A 41 -9.86 -8.40 9.15
N LEU A 42 -11.00 -9.10 9.09
CA LEU A 42 -11.48 -9.79 7.89
C LEU A 42 -11.74 -8.80 6.77
N THR A 43 -12.40 -7.68 7.08
CA THR A 43 -12.72 -6.65 6.08
C THR A 43 -11.47 -5.98 5.54
N THR A 44 -10.50 -5.62 6.37
CA THR A 44 -9.23 -5.04 5.91
C THR A 44 -8.50 -6.01 4.99
N THR A 45 -8.43 -7.30 5.34
CA THR A 45 -7.80 -8.32 4.50
C THR A 45 -8.52 -8.49 3.17
N ALA A 46 -9.86 -8.56 3.17
CA ALA A 46 -10.65 -8.61 1.95
C ALA A 46 -10.51 -7.33 1.10
N THR A 47 -10.31 -6.16 1.74
CA THR A 47 -10.05 -4.89 1.03
C THR A 47 -8.74 -4.96 0.25
N TYR A 48 -7.65 -5.47 0.85
CA TYR A 48 -6.39 -5.70 0.12
C TYR A 48 -6.59 -6.64 -1.08
N MET A 49 -7.31 -7.74 -0.88
CA MET A 49 -7.54 -8.73 -1.92
C MET A 49 -8.41 -8.18 -3.06
N LEU A 50 -9.48 -7.45 -2.74
CA LEU A 50 -10.37 -6.83 -3.72
C LEU A 50 -9.66 -5.72 -4.49
N LEU A 51 -8.85 -4.88 -3.84
CA LEU A 51 -8.01 -3.88 -4.53
C LEU A 51 -7.10 -4.55 -5.56
N LYS A 52 -6.38 -5.61 -5.16
CA LYS A 52 -5.56 -6.40 -6.07
C LYS A 52 -6.39 -7.00 -7.22
N TRP A 53 -7.56 -7.54 -6.91
CA TRP A 53 -8.48 -8.15 -7.89
C TRP A 53 -8.96 -7.15 -8.95
N ILE A 54 -9.31 -5.95 -8.52
CA ILE A 54 -9.69 -4.82 -9.38
C ILE A 54 -8.50 -4.39 -10.23
N PHE A 55 -7.37 -4.06 -9.60
CA PHE A 55 -6.25 -3.47 -10.32
C PHE A 55 -5.61 -4.42 -11.33
N ILE A 56 -5.49 -5.72 -11.04
CA ILE A 56 -4.98 -6.68 -12.03
C ILE A 56 -5.83 -6.68 -13.31
N ARG A 57 -7.15 -6.51 -13.19
CA ARG A 57 -8.07 -6.51 -14.34
C ARG A 57 -8.14 -5.16 -15.03
N GLU A 58 -8.16 -4.06 -14.27
CA GLU A 58 -8.25 -2.71 -14.82
C GLU A 58 -6.93 -2.27 -15.48
N LEU A 59 -5.77 -2.63 -14.92
CA LEU A 59 -4.46 -2.30 -15.50
C LEU A 59 -4.15 -3.01 -16.81
N CYS A 60 -4.95 -4.01 -17.20
CA CYS A 60 -4.89 -4.57 -18.55
C CYS A 60 -5.46 -3.63 -19.62
N LYS A 61 -6.21 -2.60 -19.21
CA LYS A 61 -6.80 -1.61 -20.12
C LYS A 61 -5.84 -0.43 -20.30
N PRO A 62 -5.53 -0.03 -21.54
CA PRO A 62 -4.53 1.00 -21.79
C PRO A 62 -4.93 2.40 -21.29
N ASP A 63 -6.22 2.67 -21.20
CA ASP A 63 -6.87 3.92 -20.80
C ASP A 63 -7.14 4.04 -19.29
N PHE A 64 -6.87 2.98 -18.51
CA PHE A 64 -7.09 3.01 -17.07
C PHE A 64 -6.00 3.82 -16.34
N LYS A 65 -6.40 4.96 -15.78
CA LYS A 65 -5.58 5.88 -15.00
C LYS A 65 -5.51 5.47 -13.53
N VAL A 66 -4.65 4.51 -13.21
CA VAL A 66 -4.56 3.92 -11.86
C VAL A 66 -4.25 4.93 -10.75
N GLU A 67 -3.50 5.98 -11.06
CA GLU A 67 -3.18 7.09 -10.17
C GLU A 67 -4.40 7.85 -9.66
N GLU A 68 -5.52 7.82 -10.39
CA GLU A 68 -6.82 8.37 -9.97
C GLU A 68 -7.56 7.45 -8.97
N PHE A 69 -7.05 6.23 -8.74
CA PHE A 69 -7.62 5.24 -7.82
C PHE A 69 -6.69 4.95 -6.63
N ILE A 70 -5.38 5.22 -6.72
CA ILE A 70 -4.44 5.11 -5.57
C ILE A 70 -4.64 6.31 -4.63
N MET A 71 -5.78 6.34 -3.93
CA MET A 71 -6.15 7.38 -2.98
C MET A 71 -7.01 6.84 -1.83
N GLN A 72 -6.91 7.50 -0.67
CA GLN A 72 -7.59 7.07 0.55
C GLN A 72 -9.11 6.98 0.36
N ASN A 73 -9.71 7.89 -0.40
CA ASN A 73 -11.15 7.91 -0.63
C ASN A 73 -11.63 6.67 -1.40
N PHE A 74 -10.95 6.30 -2.48
CA PHE A 74 -11.24 5.07 -3.22
C PHE A 74 -11.11 3.83 -2.31
N PHE A 75 -10.01 3.72 -1.55
CA PHE A 75 -9.75 2.56 -0.70
C PHE A 75 -10.79 2.46 0.44
N SER A 76 -11.22 3.60 0.98
CA SER A 76 -12.32 3.69 1.94
C SER A 76 -13.63 3.22 1.31
N GLU A 77 -13.88 3.56 0.04
CA GLU A 77 -15.04 3.06 -0.71
C GLU A 77 -15.02 1.55 -0.90
N VAL A 78 -13.89 0.96 -1.31
CA VAL A 78 -13.74 -0.50 -1.40
C VAL A 78 -14.06 -1.18 -0.07
N PHE A 79 -13.51 -0.68 1.04
CA PHE A 79 -13.79 -1.21 2.38
C PHE A 79 -15.28 -1.14 2.73
N LYS A 80 -15.94 -0.02 2.45
CA LYS A 80 -17.38 0.18 2.75
C LYS A 80 -18.26 -0.77 1.95
N TYR A 81 -17.91 -1.12 0.72
CA TYR A 81 -18.66 -2.08 -0.10
C TYR A 81 -18.64 -3.51 0.46
N LEU A 82 -17.61 -3.85 1.23
CA LEU A 82 -17.50 -5.13 1.94
C LEU A 82 -18.30 -5.17 3.25
N CYS A 83 -18.84 -4.04 3.72
CA CYS A 83 -19.49 -3.89 5.04
C CYS A 83 -21.01 -3.61 4.98
N HIS A 84 -21.71 -3.96 3.90
CA HIS A 84 -23.12 -3.60 3.68
C HIS A 84 -23.38 -2.08 3.74
N ARG A 85 -23.08 -1.37 2.65
CA ARG A 85 -23.37 0.07 2.54
C ARG A 85 -24.80 0.34 2.05
N LYS A 86 -25.50 1.30 2.67
CA LYS A 86 -26.70 1.93 2.08
C LYS A 86 -26.31 2.91 0.97
N LYS A 87 -26.84 2.73 -0.25
CA LYS A 87 -26.62 3.66 -1.38
C LYS A 87 -27.15 5.05 -1.02
N LYS A 88 -26.32 6.07 -1.21
CA LYS A 88 -26.68 7.50 -1.10
C LYS A 88 -26.21 8.22 -2.37
N SER A 89 -26.87 9.34 -2.71
CA SER A 89 -26.39 10.27 -3.74
C SER A 89 -24.97 10.76 -3.41
N VAL A 90 -24.12 10.85 -4.42
CA VAL A 90 -22.69 11.18 -4.28
C VAL A 90 -22.18 11.97 -5.50
N SER A 91 -20.95 12.49 -5.40
CA SER A 91 -20.27 13.15 -6.51
C SER A 91 -20.02 12.20 -7.69
N SER A 92 -19.74 12.79 -8.86
CA SER A 92 -19.33 12.08 -10.08
C SER A 92 -18.16 11.13 -9.82
N ASP A 93 -17.11 11.59 -9.14
CA ASP A 93 -15.89 10.80 -8.92
C ASP A 93 -16.17 9.60 -8.02
N THR A 94 -17.01 9.80 -6.99
CA THR A 94 -17.45 8.70 -6.14
C THR A 94 -18.29 7.71 -6.93
N GLN A 95 -19.09 8.16 -7.89
CA GLN A 95 -19.86 7.27 -8.73
C GLN A 95 -18.96 6.45 -9.66
N LEU A 96 -17.96 7.06 -10.30
CA LEU A 96 -16.95 6.36 -11.09
C LEU A 96 -16.27 5.24 -10.28
N TRP A 97 -15.84 5.55 -9.06
CA TRP A 97 -15.25 4.57 -8.15
C TRP A 97 -16.19 3.41 -7.83
N ARG A 98 -17.46 3.72 -7.56
CA ARG A 98 -18.48 2.72 -7.26
C ARG A 98 -18.73 1.81 -8.44
N ASP A 99 -18.77 2.35 -9.65
CA ASP A 99 -19.02 1.57 -10.86
C ASP A 99 -17.88 0.56 -11.10
N VAL A 100 -16.63 0.98 -10.85
CA VAL A 100 -15.47 0.07 -10.90
C VAL A 100 -15.57 -1.01 -9.81
N ILE A 101 -15.94 -0.67 -8.59
CA ILE A 101 -16.07 -1.65 -7.49
C ILE A 101 -17.20 -2.65 -7.77
N GLU A 102 -18.39 -2.15 -8.13
CA GLU A 102 -19.59 -2.96 -8.37
C GLU A 102 -19.37 -3.97 -9.50
N ARG A 103 -18.58 -3.62 -10.52
CA ARG A 103 -18.21 -4.51 -11.63
C ARG A 103 -17.53 -5.81 -11.17
N TYR A 104 -16.78 -5.77 -10.07
CA TYR A 104 -15.94 -6.90 -9.64
C TYR A 104 -16.36 -7.52 -8.31
N LEU A 105 -17.25 -6.87 -7.57
CA LEU A 105 -17.54 -7.24 -6.18
C LEU A 105 -18.16 -8.63 -6.06
N ASP A 106 -19.16 -8.94 -6.88
CA ASP A 106 -19.90 -10.20 -6.76
C ASP A 106 -19.03 -11.39 -7.17
N GLU A 107 -18.32 -11.29 -8.30
CA GLU A 107 -17.35 -12.28 -8.76
C GLU A 107 -16.25 -12.51 -7.70
N PHE A 108 -15.75 -11.43 -7.09
CA PHE A 108 -14.76 -11.52 -6.02
C PHE A 108 -15.33 -12.27 -4.80
N LYS A 109 -16.50 -11.86 -4.30
CA LYS A 109 -17.13 -12.45 -3.11
C LYS A 109 -17.39 -13.94 -3.30
N GLU A 110 -17.86 -14.33 -4.48
CA GLU A 110 -18.07 -15.73 -4.84
C GLU A 110 -16.73 -16.49 -4.84
N ALA A 111 -15.71 -15.95 -5.50
CA ALA A 111 -14.40 -16.61 -5.62
C ALA A 111 -13.69 -16.82 -4.28
N VAL A 112 -13.84 -15.88 -3.32
CA VAL A 112 -13.17 -15.95 -2.02
C VAL A 112 -14.07 -16.47 -0.89
N GLY A 113 -15.36 -16.73 -1.16
CA GLY A 113 -16.34 -17.11 -0.15
C GLY A 113 -16.51 -16.06 0.96
N PHE A 114 -16.41 -14.78 0.62
CA PHE A 114 -16.43 -13.70 1.60
C PHE A 114 -17.86 -13.37 2.04
N GLY A 115 -18.17 -13.68 3.30
CA GLY A 115 -19.40 -13.23 3.95
C GLY A 115 -19.25 -11.79 4.44
N ASP A 116 -20.24 -10.95 4.18
CA ASP A 116 -20.19 -9.54 4.53
C ASP A 116 -20.31 -9.30 6.05
N PRO A 117 -19.27 -8.79 6.72
CA PRO A 117 -19.33 -8.50 8.15
C PRO A 117 -20.26 -7.32 8.41
N LEU A 118 -21.04 -7.39 9.49
CA LEU A 118 -21.94 -6.31 9.88
C LEU A 118 -21.20 -5.24 10.70
N LEU A 119 -20.44 -4.38 10.02
CA LEU A 119 -19.77 -3.23 10.65
C LEU A 119 -20.65 -1.98 10.60
N LYS A 120 -21.32 -1.67 11.73
CA LYS A 120 -22.10 -0.41 11.89
C LYS A 120 -21.16 0.78 12.00
N ASN A 121 -21.48 1.90 11.35
CA ASN A 121 -20.63 3.09 11.32
C ASN A 121 -19.23 2.81 10.71
N ALA A 122 -19.18 1.95 9.69
CA ALA A 122 -17.93 1.54 9.02
C ALA A 122 -17.10 2.70 8.44
N THR A 123 -17.65 3.90 8.27
CA THR A 123 -16.92 5.04 7.69
C THR A 123 -15.66 5.40 8.46
N ASP A 124 -15.71 5.46 9.80
CA ASP A 124 -14.54 5.83 10.61
C ASP A 124 -13.44 4.77 10.50
N VAL A 125 -13.83 3.49 10.59
CA VAL A 125 -12.91 2.35 10.42
C VAL A 125 -12.32 2.35 9.01
N ALA A 126 -13.17 2.48 7.99
CA ALA A 126 -12.78 2.49 6.59
C ALA A 126 -11.75 3.58 6.31
N ASN A 127 -11.92 4.78 6.85
CA ASN A 127 -10.96 5.87 6.64
C ASN A 127 -9.59 5.58 7.27
N TYR A 128 -9.57 4.98 8.47
CA TYR A 128 -8.32 4.60 9.14
C TYR A 128 -7.61 3.45 8.41
N GLU A 129 -8.35 2.38 8.12
CA GLU A 129 -7.82 1.20 7.43
C GLU A 129 -7.37 1.57 6.02
N ALA A 130 -8.14 2.36 5.28
CA ALA A 130 -7.77 2.85 3.96
C ALA A 130 -6.46 3.64 3.98
N LYS A 131 -6.22 4.46 5.02
CA LYS A 131 -4.95 5.18 5.20
C LYS A 131 -3.79 4.21 5.40
N THR A 132 -3.97 3.18 6.22
CA THR A 132 -2.94 2.13 6.39
C THR A 132 -2.66 1.40 5.09
N ILE A 133 -3.70 1.04 4.34
CA ILE A 133 -3.59 0.32 3.07
C ILE A 133 -2.87 1.19 2.02
N ILE A 134 -3.26 2.45 1.83
CA ILE A 134 -2.59 3.32 0.84
C ILE A 134 -1.12 3.55 1.21
N THR A 135 -0.80 3.73 2.50
CA THR A 135 0.58 3.83 2.95
C THR A 135 1.38 2.57 2.60
N ALA A 136 0.78 1.38 2.72
CA ALA A 136 1.44 0.15 2.29
C ALA A 136 1.69 0.13 0.77
N TYR A 137 0.72 0.57 -0.04
CA TYR A 137 0.87 0.69 -1.50
C TYR A 137 1.99 1.67 -1.88
N THR A 138 2.00 2.88 -1.33
CA THR A 138 3.01 3.89 -1.66
C THR A 138 4.39 3.48 -1.15
N ASN A 139 4.50 2.95 0.08
CA ASN A 139 5.78 2.52 0.62
C ASN A 139 6.38 1.35 -0.17
N ASN A 140 5.56 0.43 -0.66
CA ASN A 140 6.02 -0.67 -1.51
C ASN A 140 6.76 -0.16 -2.76
N ILE A 141 6.22 0.88 -3.39
CA ILE A 141 6.83 1.52 -4.57
C ILE A 141 8.10 2.25 -4.19
N VAL A 142 8.02 3.13 -3.16
CA VAL A 142 9.15 3.94 -2.69
C VAL A 142 10.35 3.05 -2.35
N GLN A 143 10.12 1.94 -1.66
CA GLN A 143 11.18 1.05 -1.18
C GLN A 143 11.74 0.16 -2.27
N HIS A 144 10.92 -0.31 -3.22
CA HIS A 144 11.30 -1.42 -4.10
C HIS A 144 11.36 -1.11 -5.59
N PHE A 145 10.79 0.01 -6.06
CA PHE A 145 10.79 0.33 -7.50
C PHE A 145 12.21 0.37 -8.08
N GLY A 146 13.08 1.19 -7.48
CA GLY A 146 14.47 1.32 -7.93
C GLY A 146 15.28 0.04 -7.78
N GLU A 147 15.04 -0.73 -6.72
CA GLU A 147 15.69 -2.03 -6.51
C GLU A 147 15.32 -3.02 -7.63
N HIS A 148 14.02 -3.16 -7.91
CA HIS A 148 13.53 -4.09 -8.91
C HIS A 148 13.91 -3.67 -10.33
N LEU A 149 13.97 -2.37 -10.60
CA LEU A 149 14.46 -1.85 -11.88
C LEU A 149 15.93 -2.22 -12.09
N ASN A 150 16.78 -1.95 -11.09
CA ASN A 150 18.19 -2.36 -11.13
C ASN A 150 18.34 -3.88 -11.27
N ARG A 151 17.47 -4.65 -10.61
CA ARG A 151 17.44 -6.11 -10.74
C ARG A 151 17.08 -6.54 -12.16
N ALA A 152 16.13 -5.89 -12.82
CA ALA A 152 15.79 -6.18 -14.23
C ALA A 152 16.99 -5.93 -15.13
N VAL A 153 17.64 -4.77 -15.02
CA VAL A 153 18.85 -4.41 -15.79
C VAL A 153 19.94 -5.46 -15.58
N ASN A 154 20.23 -5.84 -14.34
CA ASN A 154 21.23 -6.84 -14.01
C ASN A 154 20.90 -8.23 -14.58
N CYS A 155 19.62 -8.62 -14.59
CA CYS A 155 19.15 -9.87 -15.16
C CYS A 155 19.29 -9.88 -16.69
N ILE A 156 18.89 -8.81 -17.38
CA ILE A 156 19.04 -8.68 -18.84
C ILE A 156 20.52 -8.77 -19.24
N LEU A 157 21.41 -8.11 -18.50
CA LEU A 157 22.84 -8.09 -18.80
C LEU A 157 23.58 -9.36 -18.37
N GLY A 158 22.90 -10.32 -17.72
CA GLY A 158 23.52 -11.57 -17.27
C GLY A 158 24.59 -11.37 -16.18
N LYS A 159 24.48 -10.29 -15.39
CA LYS A 159 25.53 -9.88 -14.42
C LYS A 159 25.95 -11.01 -13.49
N LYS A 160 24.98 -11.75 -12.94
CA LYS A 160 25.24 -12.88 -12.01
C LYS A 160 26.06 -13.99 -12.67
N GLN A 161 25.75 -14.33 -13.92
CA GLN A 161 26.48 -15.37 -14.66
C GLN A 161 27.93 -14.94 -14.92
N MET A 162 28.12 -13.69 -15.36
CA MET A 162 29.45 -13.13 -15.60
C MET A 162 30.29 -13.05 -14.31
N GLU A 163 29.69 -12.63 -13.19
CA GLU A 163 30.37 -12.61 -11.89
C GLU A 163 30.74 -14.01 -11.39
N GLN A 164 29.93 -15.02 -11.66
CA GLN A 164 30.24 -16.40 -11.28
C GLN A 164 31.37 -16.96 -12.14
N GLN A 165 31.38 -16.69 -13.44
CA GLN A 165 32.47 -17.08 -14.33
C GLN A 165 33.79 -16.42 -13.92
N LEU A 166 33.79 -15.11 -13.65
CA LEU A 166 35.00 -14.38 -13.21
C LEU A 166 35.61 -14.99 -11.94
N ARG A 167 34.78 -15.44 -10.98
CA ARG A 167 35.27 -16.08 -9.73
C ARG A 167 35.95 -17.43 -9.96
N ASN A 168 35.63 -18.11 -11.05
CA ASN A 168 36.20 -19.42 -11.38
C ASN A 168 37.53 -19.31 -12.15
N ILE A 169 37.89 -18.12 -12.62
CA ILE A 169 39.13 -17.88 -13.36
C ILE A 169 40.22 -17.46 -12.36
N PRO A 170 41.36 -18.15 -12.28
CA PRO A 170 42.44 -17.77 -11.39
C PRO A 170 43.07 -16.43 -11.80
N PRO A 171 43.60 -15.62 -10.86
CA PRO A 171 44.26 -14.35 -11.19
C PRO A 171 45.39 -14.53 -12.21
N GLY A 172 45.39 -13.71 -13.25
CA GLY A 172 46.35 -13.76 -14.35
C GLY A 172 45.85 -13.01 -15.60
N PRO A 173 46.57 -13.09 -16.73
CA PRO A 173 46.22 -12.37 -17.96
C PRO A 173 44.80 -12.68 -18.47
N GLU A 174 44.38 -13.94 -18.38
CA GLU A 174 43.02 -14.38 -18.75
C GLU A 174 41.95 -13.76 -17.86
N HIS A 175 42.20 -13.68 -16.55
CA HIS A 175 41.29 -13.03 -15.61
C HIS A 175 41.13 -11.54 -15.92
N ASP A 176 42.22 -10.85 -16.24
CA ASP A 176 42.18 -9.41 -16.57
C ASP A 176 41.48 -9.14 -17.90
N GLU A 177 41.67 -9.99 -18.89
CA GLU A 177 40.92 -9.95 -20.15
C GLU A 177 39.43 -10.20 -19.93
N PHE A 178 39.06 -11.23 -19.17
CA PHE A 178 37.66 -11.50 -18.84
C PHE A 178 37.04 -10.35 -18.05
N ARG A 179 37.78 -9.76 -17.09
CA ARG A 179 37.34 -8.59 -16.32
C ARG A 179 37.08 -7.37 -17.21
N ARG A 180 37.94 -7.13 -18.20
CA ARG A 180 37.74 -6.06 -19.21
C ARG A 180 36.47 -6.32 -20.01
N ARG A 181 36.23 -7.56 -20.45
CA ARG A 181 34.97 -7.94 -21.12
C ARG A 181 33.74 -7.72 -20.23
N CYS A 182 33.78 -8.12 -18.96
CA CYS A 182 32.70 -7.83 -17.99
C CYS A 182 32.41 -6.33 -17.87
N ARG A 183 33.47 -5.51 -17.88
CA ARG A 183 33.32 -4.05 -17.82
C ARG A 183 32.56 -3.53 -19.03
N GLU A 184 32.91 -3.98 -20.22
CA GLU A 184 32.30 -3.54 -21.49
C GLU A 184 30.89 -4.09 -21.71
N GLU A 185 30.64 -5.35 -21.35
CA GLU A 185 29.35 -6.02 -21.61
C GLU A 185 28.32 -5.85 -20.50
N VAL A 186 28.73 -5.54 -19.27
CA VAL A 186 27.82 -5.51 -18.11
C VAL A 186 27.90 -4.17 -17.39
N TRP A 187 29.07 -3.77 -16.90
CA TRP A 187 29.15 -2.64 -15.98
C TRP A 187 28.95 -1.28 -16.67
N ILE A 188 29.54 -1.07 -17.84
CA ILE A 188 29.33 0.15 -18.64
C ILE A 188 27.86 0.26 -19.08
N PRO A 189 27.25 -0.77 -19.71
CA PRO A 189 25.84 -0.71 -20.08
C PRO A 189 24.91 -0.49 -18.88
N ALA A 190 25.12 -1.18 -17.76
CA ALA A 190 24.31 -0.99 -16.56
C ALA A 190 24.39 0.44 -16.02
N LYS A 191 25.59 1.03 -16.02
CA LYS A 191 25.80 2.43 -15.61
C LYS A 191 25.07 3.38 -16.55
N GLN A 192 25.23 3.23 -17.86
CA GLN A 192 24.57 4.06 -18.86
C GLN A 192 23.05 3.99 -18.77
N VAL A 193 22.49 2.79 -18.58
CA VAL A 193 21.05 2.61 -18.37
C VAL A 193 20.60 3.35 -17.10
N LYS A 194 21.33 3.20 -15.99
CA LYS A 194 20.99 3.89 -14.74
C LYS A 194 21.01 5.42 -14.90
N GLU A 195 22.01 5.95 -15.60
CA GLU A 195 22.11 7.39 -15.91
C GLU A 195 20.94 7.85 -16.80
N ALA A 196 20.57 7.06 -17.81
CA ALA A 196 19.41 7.31 -18.67
C ALA A 196 18.06 7.24 -17.91
N PHE A 197 17.97 6.50 -16.81
CA PHE A 197 16.78 6.51 -15.96
C PHE A 197 16.69 7.76 -15.08
N VAL A 198 17.84 8.26 -14.62
CA VAL A 198 17.93 9.51 -13.85
C VAL A 198 17.68 10.72 -14.74
N GLN A 199 18.16 10.72 -15.98
CA GLN A 199 18.02 11.85 -16.89
C GLN A 199 16.82 11.65 -17.82
N ARG A 200 15.85 12.58 -17.82
CA ARG A 200 14.69 12.53 -18.73
C ARG A 200 15.10 12.54 -20.22
N ASN A 201 16.18 13.23 -20.56
CA ASN A 201 16.66 13.43 -21.92
C ASN A 201 17.98 12.68 -22.15
N TYR A 202 17.91 11.37 -22.39
CA TYR A 202 19.04 10.65 -22.95
C TYR A 202 18.89 10.58 -24.47
N THR A 203 19.98 10.80 -25.19
CA THR A 203 20.01 10.60 -26.64
C THR A 203 20.54 9.20 -26.91
N ASP A 204 19.83 8.39 -27.70
CA ASP A 204 20.28 7.03 -28.04
C ASP A 204 21.71 7.00 -28.58
N ALA A 205 22.14 8.06 -29.28
CA ALA A 205 23.48 8.20 -29.85
C ALA A 205 24.63 8.16 -28.81
N THR A 206 24.39 8.44 -27.53
CA THR A 206 25.42 8.41 -26.47
C THR A 206 25.51 7.07 -25.75
N LEU A 207 24.58 6.16 -26.00
CA LEU A 207 24.49 4.86 -25.36
C LEU A 207 25.17 3.77 -26.19
N CYS A 208 25.82 2.81 -25.53
CA CYS A 208 26.29 1.62 -26.23
C CYS A 208 25.09 0.77 -26.69
N ALA A 209 25.27 -0.04 -27.74
CA ALA A 209 24.22 -0.89 -28.30
C ALA A 209 23.54 -1.79 -27.24
N ARG A 210 24.31 -2.24 -26.24
CA ARG A 210 23.79 -3.10 -25.17
C ARG A 210 22.92 -2.33 -24.16
N ALA A 211 23.25 -1.07 -23.89
CA ALA A 211 22.40 -0.19 -23.07
C ALA A 211 21.09 0.15 -23.82
N GLN A 212 21.17 0.48 -25.11
CA GLN A 212 19.99 0.70 -25.97
C GLN A 212 19.08 -0.52 -25.97
N HIS A 213 19.64 -1.74 -26.12
CA HIS A 213 18.86 -2.97 -26.07
C HIS A 213 18.13 -3.17 -24.74
N VAL A 214 18.78 -2.88 -23.60
CA VAL A 214 18.15 -2.94 -22.28
C VAL A 214 16.98 -1.94 -22.18
N LEU A 215 17.17 -0.70 -22.63
CA LEU A 215 16.12 0.30 -22.61
C LEU A 215 14.94 -0.07 -23.51
N HIS A 216 15.22 -0.61 -24.70
CA HIS A 216 14.17 -1.13 -25.59
C HIS A 216 13.34 -2.24 -24.93
N LEU A 217 13.98 -3.17 -24.22
CA LEU A 217 13.27 -4.20 -23.46
C LEU A 217 12.45 -3.65 -22.29
N LEU A 218 12.86 -2.51 -21.73
CA LEU A 218 12.19 -1.82 -20.63
C LEU A 218 11.27 -0.69 -21.11
N ALA A 219 11.06 -0.52 -22.41
CA ALA A 219 10.19 0.52 -22.97
C ALA A 219 8.79 0.53 -22.34
N PRO A 220 8.10 -0.60 -22.10
CA PRO A 220 6.80 -0.59 -21.43
C PRO A 220 6.81 0.03 -20.02
N VAL A 221 7.94 -0.04 -19.30
CA VAL A 221 8.11 0.58 -17.97
C VAL A 221 8.37 2.09 -18.10
N LEU A 222 9.10 2.48 -19.14
CA LEU A 222 9.44 3.87 -19.45
C LEU A 222 8.26 4.66 -20.02
N ASP A 223 7.42 3.99 -20.81
CA ASP A 223 6.26 4.55 -21.51
C ASP A 223 4.99 4.48 -20.64
N ALA A 224 5.10 4.04 -19.39
CA ALA A 224 3.99 3.93 -18.46
C ALA A 224 3.50 5.28 -17.91
N TYR A 225 4.19 6.38 -18.24
CA TYR A 225 3.87 7.74 -17.83
C TYR A 225 3.25 8.51 -18.99
N ASP A 226 2.39 9.47 -18.68
CA ASP A 226 1.85 10.39 -19.68
C ASP A 226 2.98 11.20 -20.34
N ALA A 227 2.81 11.55 -21.62
CA ALA A 227 3.85 12.24 -22.39
C ALA A 227 4.22 13.62 -21.81
N ASP A 228 3.27 14.28 -21.18
CA ASP A 228 3.40 15.58 -20.50
C ASP A 228 3.77 15.45 -19.01
N TYR A 229 3.96 14.23 -18.49
CA TYR A 229 4.33 14.05 -17.08
C TYR A 229 5.73 14.59 -16.78
N GLU A 230 5.84 15.46 -15.78
CA GLU A 230 7.10 16.05 -15.32
C GLU A 230 7.58 15.37 -14.03
N PHE A 231 8.78 14.78 -14.08
CA PHE A 231 9.39 14.15 -12.91
C PHE A 231 9.94 15.20 -11.95
N ALA A 232 9.71 15.03 -10.65
CA ALA A 232 10.37 15.85 -9.63
C ALA A 232 11.90 15.78 -9.76
N GLU A 233 12.54 16.95 -9.75
CA GLU A 233 13.99 17.11 -9.90
C GLU A 233 14.55 16.45 -11.18
N ASP A 234 13.72 16.39 -12.23
CA ASP A 234 14.03 15.74 -13.51
C ASP A 234 14.47 14.27 -13.40
N SER A 235 14.18 13.62 -12.28
CA SER A 235 14.71 12.29 -11.92
C SER A 235 13.60 11.34 -11.52
N ARG A 236 13.46 10.24 -12.28
CA ARG A 236 12.50 9.17 -11.94
C ARG A 236 12.74 8.58 -10.55
N PHE A 237 14.01 8.46 -10.13
CA PHE A 237 14.35 7.90 -8.82
C PHE A 237 13.94 8.80 -7.66
N LEU A 238 14.06 10.12 -7.82
CA LEU A 238 13.64 11.09 -6.81
C LEU A 238 12.12 11.26 -6.84
N ASP A 239 11.52 11.25 -8.03
CA ASP A 239 10.08 11.36 -8.20
C ASP A 239 9.31 10.18 -7.60
N VAL A 240 9.87 8.97 -7.56
CA VAL A 240 9.30 7.83 -6.83
C VAL A 240 8.97 8.18 -5.37
N THR A 241 9.81 9.00 -4.72
CA THR A 241 9.61 9.40 -3.32
C THR A 241 8.57 10.51 -3.19
N HIS A 242 8.55 11.45 -4.13
CA HIS A 242 7.64 12.61 -4.11
C HIS A 242 6.23 12.25 -4.58
N ASN A 243 6.12 11.44 -5.63
CA ASN A 243 4.89 11.12 -6.35
C ASN A 243 4.68 9.61 -6.55
N PRO A 244 4.76 8.77 -5.49
CA PRO A 244 4.78 7.30 -5.64
C PRO A 244 3.59 6.72 -6.39
N LYS A 245 2.41 7.35 -6.30
CA LYS A 245 1.21 6.90 -7.03
C LYS A 245 1.38 6.95 -8.56
N MET A 246 2.17 7.90 -9.07
CA MET A 246 2.41 8.06 -10.52
C MET A 246 3.30 6.95 -11.07
N HIS A 247 4.06 6.27 -10.20
CA HIS A 247 4.94 5.16 -10.57
C HIS A 247 4.24 3.79 -10.52
N PHE A 248 2.95 3.74 -10.13
CA PHE A 248 2.25 2.47 -9.94
C PHE A 248 2.17 1.66 -11.23
N ARG A 249 1.82 2.30 -12.35
CA ARG A 249 1.73 1.62 -13.65
C ARG A 249 3.09 1.10 -14.11
N ALA A 250 4.13 1.92 -14.00
CA ALA A 250 5.50 1.51 -14.30
C ALA A 250 5.94 0.32 -13.44
N PHE A 251 5.58 0.32 -12.15
CA PHE A 251 5.89 -0.78 -11.23
C PHE A 251 5.17 -2.08 -11.60
N TYR A 252 3.92 -1.97 -12.07
CA TYR A 252 3.16 -3.11 -12.58
C TYR A 252 3.72 -3.66 -13.90
N GLU A 253 4.10 -2.80 -14.85
CA GLU A 253 4.76 -3.21 -16.09
C GLU A 253 6.10 -3.89 -15.81
N LEU A 254 6.83 -3.43 -14.80
CA LEU A 254 8.04 -4.09 -14.34
C LEU A 254 7.73 -5.49 -13.79
N ALA A 255 6.66 -5.67 -13.00
CA ALA A 255 6.26 -7.00 -12.54
C ALA A 255 5.93 -7.95 -13.71
N LYS A 256 5.15 -7.47 -14.70
CA LYS A 256 4.86 -8.21 -15.94
C LYS A 256 6.12 -8.58 -16.70
N PHE A 257 7.09 -7.67 -16.78
CA PHE A 257 8.36 -7.92 -17.43
C PHE A 257 9.11 -9.08 -16.77
N PHE A 258 9.17 -9.13 -15.44
CA PHE A 258 9.79 -10.24 -14.71
C PHE A 258 9.11 -11.58 -15.03
N ASP A 259 7.78 -11.61 -15.03
CA ASP A 259 7.00 -12.82 -15.32
C ASP A 259 7.18 -13.28 -16.78
N ALA A 260 7.18 -12.35 -17.73
CA ALA A 260 7.39 -12.62 -19.15
C ALA A 260 8.80 -13.18 -19.41
N LYS A 261 9.82 -12.65 -18.72
CA LYS A 261 11.21 -13.13 -18.82
C LYS A 261 11.52 -14.33 -17.93
N LYS A 262 10.55 -14.85 -17.18
CA LYS A 262 10.72 -15.95 -16.22
C LYS A 262 11.80 -15.67 -15.16
N PHE A 263 11.99 -14.39 -14.82
CA PHE A 263 12.82 -13.99 -13.69
C PHE A 263 12.07 -14.21 -12.38
N LYS A 264 12.79 -14.20 -11.25
CA LYS A 264 12.15 -14.27 -9.93
C LYS A 264 11.26 -13.04 -9.74
N GLY A 265 9.95 -13.24 -9.80
CA GLY A 265 8.94 -12.18 -9.66
C GLY A 265 8.97 -11.47 -8.31
N PHE A 266 8.12 -10.46 -8.17
CA PHE A 266 7.93 -9.71 -6.93
C PHE A 266 6.45 -9.30 -6.77
N VAL A 267 6.10 -8.85 -5.57
CA VAL A 267 4.72 -8.48 -5.23
C VAL A 267 4.51 -6.99 -5.50
N CYS A 268 3.83 -6.67 -6.59
CA CYS A 268 3.45 -5.30 -6.94
C CYS A 268 2.31 -4.78 -6.04
N PHE A 269 1.31 -5.61 -5.78
CA PHE A 269 0.16 -5.28 -4.93
C PHE A 269 0.42 -5.78 -3.52
N PRO A 270 0.68 -4.90 -2.55
CA PRO A 270 0.95 -5.35 -1.20
C PRO A 270 -0.26 -6.13 -0.67
N LEU A 271 0.05 -7.19 0.07
CA LEU A 271 -0.92 -7.94 0.84
C LEU A 271 -0.67 -7.64 2.31
N ARG A 272 -1.69 -7.87 3.11
CA ARG A 272 -1.54 -7.77 4.54
C ARG A 272 -0.55 -8.82 5.05
N THR A 273 0.48 -8.37 5.75
CA THR A 273 1.53 -9.25 6.31
C THR A 273 1.22 -9.76 7.70
N SER A 274 0.34 -9.07 8.45
CA SER A 274 -0.07 -9.45 9.80
C SER A 274 -1.39 -10.23 9.80
N TRP A 275 -1.39 -11.36 10.52
CA TRP A 275 -2.61 -12.16 10.76
C TRP A 275 -3.60 -11.48 11.70
N VAL A 276 -3.06 -10.75 12.70
CA VAL A 276 -3.81 -10.06 13.75
C VAL A 276 -3.48 -8.57 13.68
N PRO A 277 -4.46 -7.66 13.75
CA PRO A 277 -4.18 -6.23 13.75
C PRO A 277 -3.44 -5.85 15.04
N ALA A 278 -2.35 -5.09 14.93
CA ALA A 278 -1.64 -4.56 16.09
C ALA A 278 -2.52 -3.57 16.89
N HIS A 279 -3.37 -2.83 16.18
CA HIS A 279 -4.31 -1.86 16.72
C HIS A 279 -5.63 -1.91 15.96
N THR A 280 -6.77 -1.64 16.62
CA THR A 280 -8.05 -1.43 15.96
C THR A 280 -8.64 -0.09 16.39
N THR A 281 -9.33 0.59 15.47
CA THR A 281 -9.95 1.89 15.76
C THR A 281 -11.34 1.71 16.35
N ILE A 282 -11.54 2.18 17.58
CA ILE A 282 -12.85 2.19 18.25
C ILE A 282 -13.20 3.64 18.58
N THR A 283 -14.11 4.23 17.82
CA THR A 283 -14.69 5.55 18.15
C THR A 283 -15.83 5.38 19.17
N THR A 284 -16.23 6.44 19.87
CA THR A 284 -17.38 6.39 20.77
C THR A 284 -18.66 5.91 20.06
N SER A 285 -18.82 6.23 18.77
CA SER A 285 -19.94 5.73 17.95
C SER A 285 -19.88 4.22 17.74
N ILE A 286 -18.70 3.68 17.39
CA ILE A 286 -18.47 2.24 17.25
C ILE A 286 -18.68 1.54 18.60
N LEU A 287 -18.09 2.07 19.67
CA LEU A 287 -18.24 1.56 21.03
C LEU A 287 -19.72 1.41 21.42
N ARG A 288 -20.51 2.47 21.20
CA ARG A 288 -21.93 2.46 21.56
C ARG A 288 -22.75 1.50 20.70
N SER A 289 -22.51 1.47 19.40
CA SER A 289 -23.34 0.73 18.43
C SER A 289 -23.00 -0.75 18.31
N GLN A 290 -21.71 -1.11 18.44
CA GLN A 290 -21.20 -2.47 18.20
C GLN A 290 -20.80 -3.19 19.49
N ILE A 291 -20.40 -2.48 20.55
CA ILE A 291 -19.92 -3.12 21.79
C ILE A 291 -20.97 -3.02 22.90
N LEU A 292 -21.45 -1.82 23.20
CA LEU A 292 -22.43 -1.60 24.28
C LEU A 292 -23.83 -2.06 23.89
N ALA A 293 -24.34 -1.63 22.73
CA ALA A 293 -25.73 -1.89 22.35
C ALA A 293 -26.10 -3.39 22.28
N PRO A 294 -25.25 -4.32 21.82
CA PRO A 294 -25.60 -5.74 21.83
C PRO A 294 -25.68 -6.34 23.24
N VAL A 295 -24.95 -5.80 24.21
CA VAL A 295 -24.79 -6.38 25.55
C VAL A 295 -25.74 -5.78 26.59
N LEU A 296 -26.13 -4.52 26.39
CA LEU A 296 -26.96 -3.78 27.34
C LEU A 296 -28.47 -3.97 27.09
N GLY A 297 -29.25 -3.99 28.17
CA GLY A 297 -30.71 -3.92 28.11
C GLY A 297 -31.22 -2.52 27.72
N LYS A 298 -32.48 -2.41 27.27
CA LYS A 298 -33.10 -1.11 26.88
C LYS A 298 -32.95 -0.02 27.94
N ARG A 299 -33.21 -0.34 29.21
CA ARG A 299 -33.11 0.60 30.35
C ARG A 299 -31.67 1.03 30.63
N GLU A 300 -30.71 0.11 30.54
CA GLU A 300 -29.28 0.44 30.72
C GLU A 300 -28.80 1.40 29.63
N LYS A 301 -29.15 1.16 28.36
CA LYS A 301 -28.78 2.03 27.24
C LYS A 301 -29.26 3.47 27.41
N GLN A 302 -30.45 3.68 27.96
CA GLN A 302 -31.03 5.01 28.19
C GLN A 302 -30.33 5.77 29.31
N ARG A 303 -29.76 5.07 30.30
CA ARG A 303 -29.09 5.70 31.45
C ARG A 303 -27.65 6.11 31.15
N ILE A 304 -26.98 5.45 30.20
CA ILE A 304 -25.57 5.71 29.87
C ILE A 304 -25.47 6.90 28.90
N LYS A 305 -24.98 8.03 29.43
CA LYS A 305 -24.64 9.21 28.64
C LYS A 305 -23.48 8.92 27.69
N VAL A 306 -23.30 9.79 26.70
CA VAL A 306 -22.23 9.61 25.70
C VAL A 306 -20.86 9.73 26.36
N GLU A 307 -20.65 10.73 27.22
CA GLU A 307 -19.39 10.92 27.96
C GLU A 307 -19.00 9.71 28.82
N ASP A 308 -19.98 9.01 29.39
CA ASP A 308 -19.75 7.89 30.31
C ASP A 308 -19.45 6.56 29.59
N SER A 309 -19.60 6.51 28.26
CA SER A 309 -19.57 5.25 27.50
C SER A 309 -18.27 4.47 27.71
N TRP A 310 -17.13 5.17 27.77
CA TRP A 310 -15.82 4.55 27.98
C TRP A 310 -15.62 4.02 29.41
N HIS A 311 -16.13 4.72 30.43
CA HIS A 311 -16.09 4.27 31.83
C HIS A 311 -16.88 2.98 32.08
N VAL A 312 -17.91 2.74 31.25
CA VAL A 312 -18.72 1.52 31.32
C VAL A 312 -17.93 0.30 30.83
N VAL A 313 -17.12 0.45 29.77
CA VAL A 313 -16.43 -0.69 29.14
C VAL A 313 -15.00 -0.89 29.62
N LEU A 314 -14.36 0.17 30.10
CA LEU A 314 -12.99 0.17 30.58
C LEU A 314 -12.95 0.45 32.07
N ASP A 315 -12.07 -0.24 32.77
CA ASP A 315 -11.55 0.19 34.05
C ASP A 315 -10.46 1.24 33.82
N LEU A 316 -10.88 2.51 33.82
CA LEU A 316 -9.96 3.64 33.67
C LEU A 316 -9.06 3.84 34.91
N GLN A 317 -9.30 3.12 36.01
CA GLN A 317 -8.40 3.10 37.17
C GLN A 317 -7.35 1.99 37.08
N SER A 318 -7.37 1.20 36.00
CA SER A 318 -6.34 0.19 35.77
C SER A 318 -4.96 0.85 35.58
N LYS A 319 -3.94 0.23 36.18
CA LYS A 319 -2.54 0.74 36.17
C LYS A 319 -2.01 1.06 34.76
N ALA A 320 -2.51 0.39 33.73
CA ALA A 320 -2.09 0.57 32.34
C ALA A 320 -2.55 1.89 31.70
N LEU A 321 -3.54 2.58 32.28
CA LEU A 321 -4.05 3.87 31.81
C LEU A 321 -3.57 5.05 32.65
N HIS A 322 -2.92 4.78 33.80
CA HIS A 322 -2.14 5.80 34.48
C HIS A 322 -0.91 6.11 33.62
N ALA A 323 -0.81 7.36 33.20
CA ALA A 323 0.35 7.84 32.45
C ALA A 323 1.64 7.40 33.14
N SER A 324 2.56 6.86 32.35
CA SER A 324 4.00 6.94 32.64
C SER A 324 4.41 8.41 32.61
N GLY A 325 3.89 9.21 33.53
CA GLY A 325 4.34 10.56 33.80
C GLY A 325 5.72 10.44 34.40
N GLY A 326 6.71 10.94 33.66
CA GLY A 326 8.11 10.96 34.07
C GLY A 326 8.27 11.51 35.48
N LYS A 327 9.16 10.87 36.24
CA LYS A 327 10.04 11.61 37.12
C LYS A 327 11.17 12.19 36.29
#